data_AF-A0A6V7UDE2-F1
#
_entry.id   AF-A0A6V7UDE2-F1
#
_cell.length_a   1.000
_cell.length_b   1.000
_cell.length_c   1.000
_cell.angle_alpha   90.00
_cell.angle_beta   90.00
_cell.angle_gamma   90.00
#
_symmetry.space_group_name_H-M   'P 1'
#
loop_
_entity.id
_entity.type
_entity.pdbx_description
1 polymer ?
#
loop_
_entity_poly.entity_id
_entity_poly.type
_entity_poly.pdbx_seq_one_letter_code
_entity_poly.pdbx_strand_id
1 'polypeptide(L)' 'MEKFLHSTSSGGVTVNDIIKHAGIPDLPFGGVGNSGIGNYHGKHGFIQLSHAKAVLKRRD' A
#
# COMPACT_ATOMS: atom_id res chain seq x y z
N MET A 1 -14.22 13.72 -10.67
CA MET A 1 -13.58 12.69 -9.82
C MET A 1 -12.09 12.96 -9.63
N GLU A 2 -11.32 13.15 -10.71
CA GLU A 2 -9.87 13.44 -10.63
C GLU A 2 -9.49 14.57 -9.68
N LYS A 3 -10.21 15.72 -9.72
CA LYS A 3 -9.99 16.83 -8.78
C LYS A 3 -10.06 16.39 -7.32
N PHE A 4 -11.06 15.57 -6.95
CA PHE A 4 -11.23 15.10 -5.58
C PHE A 4 -10.04 14.21 -5.16
N LEU A 5 -9.69 13.24 -6.00
CA LEU A 5 -8.57 12.31 -5.73
C LEU A 5 -7.22 13.04 -5.63
N HIS A 6 -7.01 14.11 -6.41
CA HIS A 6 -5.76 14.89 -6.38
C HIS A 6 -5.71 15.91 -5.23
N SER A 7 -6.86 16.34 -4.73
CA SER A 7 -6.95 17.37 -3.67
C SER A 7 -7.04 16.81 -2.25
N THR A 8 -7.10 15.49 -2.10
CA THR A 8 -7.28 14.82 -0.81
C THR A 8 -6.20 13.76 -0.59
N SER A 9 -5.93 13.43 0.68
CA SER A 9 -5.02 12.35 1.07
C SER A 9 -5.75 11.36 1.96
N SER A 10 -5.62 10.06 1.67
CA SER A 10 -6.28 8.97 2.39
C SER A 10 -5.51 7.66 2.20
N GLY A 11 -5.77 6.68 3.07
CA GLY A 11 -5.17 5.35 2.94
C GLY A 11 -5.70 4.54 1.74
N GLY A 12 -6.97 4.73 1.40
CA GLY A 12 -7.61 4.07 0.26
C GLY A 12 -8.95 4.73 -0.08
N VAL A 13 -9.36 4.60 -1.34
CA VAL A 13 -10.63 5.12 -1.86
C VAL A 13 -11.33 4.03 -2.67
N THR A 14 -12.63 3.91 -2.50
CA THR A 14 -13.50 3.17 -3.43
C THR A 14 -14.48 4.17 -4.04
N VAL A 15 -14.52 4.22 -5.36
CA VAL A 15 -15.44 5.10 -6.10
C VAL A 15 -16.72 4.34 -6.39
N ASN A 16 -17.87 4.94 -6.07
CA ASN A 16 -19.22 4.39 -6.29
C ASN A 16 -19.53 3.08 -5.54
N ASP A 17 -18.73 2.73 -4.54
CA ASP A 17 -18.97 1.60 -3.63
C ASP A 17 -18.22 1.87 -2.31
N ILE A 18 -18.44 1.04 -1.29
CA ILE A 18 -17.78 1.12 0.02
C ILE A 18 -17.02 -0.17 0.31
N ILE A 19 -15.97 -0.09 1.12
CA ILE A 19 -15.20 -1.23 1.68
C ILE A 19 -14.45 -2.11 0.65
N LYS A 20 -14.88 -2.24 -0.61
CA LYS A 20 -14.37 -3.22 -1.59
C LYS A 20 -12.85 -3.23 -1.74
N HIS A 21 -12.20 -2.06 -1.73
CA HIS A 21 -10.75 -1.98 -1.86
C HIS A 21 -9.99 -2.73 -0.75
N ALA A 22 -10.59 -2.86 0.45
CA ALA A 22 -10.01 -3.64 1.55
C ALA A 22 -10.05 -5.15 1.31
N GLY A 23 -10.87 -5.65 0.38
CA GLY A 23 -10.99 -7.07 0.06
C GLY A 23 -10.10 -7.55 -1.08
N ILE A 24 -9.34 -6.66 -1.74
CA ILE A 24 -8.54 -6.99 -2.93
C ILE A 24 -7.07 -7.21 -2.50
N PRO A 25 -6.55 -8.46 -2.50
CA PRO A 25 -5.23 -8.76 -1.95
C PRO A 25 -4.06 -8.07 -2.67
N ASP A 26 -4.25 -7.67 -3.92
CA ASP A 26 -3.23 -7.00 -4.74
C ASP A 26 -3.12 -5.50 -4.45
N LEU A 27 -4.13 -4.90 -3.81
CA LEU A 27 -4.08 -3.51 -3.39
C LEU A 27 -3.40 -3.40 -2.02
N PRO A 28 -2.45 -2.45 -1.85
CA PRO A 28 -1.89 -2.18 -0.53
C PRO A 28 -2.98 -1.57 0.35
N PHE A 29 -3.26 -2.20 1.49
CA PHE A 29 -4.17 -1.68 2.49
C PHE A 29 -3.37 -1.13 3.66
N GLY A 30 -3.55 0.16 3.94
CA GLY A 30 -2.78 0.89 4.94
C GLY A 30 -3.29 2.31 5.12
N GLY A 31 -2.75 3.00 6.13
CA GLY A 31 -3.12 4.37 6.47
C GLY A 31 -2.12 5.41 5.98
N VAL A 32 -2.50 6.67 6.15
CA VAL A 32 -1.61 7.84 6.02
C VAL A 32 -1.91 8.86 7.14
N GLY A 33 -0.86 9.45 7.72
CA GLY A 33 -0.99 10.38 8.85
C GLY A 33 -1.57 9.71 10.10
N ASN A 34 -2.57 10.32 10.73
CA ASN A 34 -3.19 9.80 11.96
C ASN A 34 -3.91 8.45 11.76
N SER A 35 -4.17 8.04 10.52
CA SER A 35 -4.80 6.75 10.22
C SER A 35 -3.80 5.58 10.15
N GLY A 36 -2.49 5.85 10.20
CA GLY A 36 -1.44 4.84 10.27
C GLY A 36 -0.27 5.08 9.32
N ILE A 37 0.68 4.13 9.35
CA ILE A 37 1.87 4.09 8.49
C ILE A 37 2.08 2.67 7.94
N GLY A 38 2.73 2.55 6.79
CA GLY A 38 2.94 1.28 6.11
C GLY A 38 1.65 0.72 5.49
N ASN A 39 1.76 -0.48 4.92
CA ASN A 39 0.64 -1.19 4.32
C ASN A 39 0.87 -2.70 4.35
N TYR A 40 -0.21 -3.45 4.12
CA TYR A 40 -0.18 -4.89 3.99
C TYR A 40 -1.22 -5.34 2.95
N HIS A 41 -1.50 -6.65 2.93
CA HIS A 41 -2.15 -7.47 1.89
C HIS A 41 -1.19 -8.08 0.88
N GLY A 42 -1.41 -9.37 0.61
CA GLY A 42 -0.68 -10.16 -0.38
C GLY A 42 0.83 -9.92 -0.33
N LYS A 43 1.38 -9.52 -1.48
CA LYS A 43 2.80 -9.20 -1.67
C LYS A 43 3.26 -8.03 -0.79
N HIS A 44 2.42 -7.02 -0.57
CA HIS A 44 2.76 -5.84 0.25
C HIS A 44 3.00 -6.24 1.70
N GLY A 45 2.14 -7.12 2.24
CA GLY A 45 2.34 -7.68 3.59
C GLY A 45 3.64 -8.49 3.70
N PHE A 46 3.96 -9.31 2.69
CA PHE A 46 5.23 -10.05 2.64
C PHE A 46 6.43 -9.10 2.65
N ILE A 47 6.42 -8.06 1.81
CA ILE A 47 7.48 -7.06 1.75
C ILE A 47 7.62 -6.34 3.10
N GLN A 48 6.51 -5.89 3.68
CA GLN A 48 6.49 -5.14 4.94
C GLN A 48 7.04 -5.96 6.12
N LEU A 49 6.85 -7.27 6.11
CA LEU A 49 7.34 -8.19 7.15
C LEU A 49 8.66 -8.88 6.79
N SER A 50 9.29 -8.49 5.68
CA SER A 50 10.57 -9.06 5.24
C SER A 50 11.71 -8.06 5.38
N HIS A 51 12.92 -8.58 5.59
CA HIS A 51 14.15 -7.80 5.45
C HIS A 51 14.72 -7.96 4.04
N ALA A 52 14.65 -6.90 3.22
CA ALA A 52 15.26 -6.88 1.89
C ALA A 52 16.80 -6.76 2.00
N LYS A 53 17.47 -7.91 2.12
CA LYS A 53 18.93 -7.98 2.28
C LYS A 53 19.66 -7.57 0.99
N ALA A 54 20.46 -6.50 1.08
CA ALA A 54 21.35 -6.11 -0.01
C ALA A 54 22.49 -7.13 -0.17
N VAL A 55 22.76 -7.56 -1.42
CA VAL A 55 23.87 -8.46 -1.77
C VAL A 55 24.59 -7.93 -3.01
N LEU A 56 25.89 -7.65 -2.87
CA LEU A 56 26.77 -7.30 -3.98
C LEU A 56 27.77 -8.44 -4.21
N LYS A 57 27.83 -8.96 -5.44
CA LYS A 57 28.85 -9.93 -5.85
C LYS A 57 29.75 -9.28 -6.90
N ARG A 58 31.02 -9.00 -6.55
CA ARG A 58 32.03 -8.63 -7.55
C ARG A 58 32.52 -9.91 -8.25
N ARG A 59 32.71 -9.83 -9.57
CA ARG A 59 33.44 -10.87 -10.31
C ARG A 59 34.93 -10.68 -10.04
N ASP A 60 35.66 -11.78 -10.00
CA ASP A 60 37.12 -11.79 -9.95
C ASP A 60 37.72 -11.17 -11.22
#